data_AF-A0A1R1XUE4-F1
#
_entry.id   AF-A0A1R1XUE4-F1
#
_cell.length_a   1.000
_cell.length_b   1.000
_cell.length_c   1.000
_cell.angle_alpha   90.00
_cell.angle_beta   90.00
_cell.angle_gamma   90.00
#
_symmetry.space_group_name_H-M   'P 1'
#
loop_
_entity.id
_entity.type
_entity.pdbx_description
1 polymer ?
#
loop_
_entity_poly.entity_id
_entity_poly.type
_entity_poly.pdbx_seq_one_letter_code
_entity_poly.pdbx_strand_id
1 'polypeptide(L)'
;MILLTPPVMQVQPMFELGSVVKLSWKYDQSTTSPPQKMMIIGTMPNNPRFLDSSTNKPYVWNVAINVTGTQYDWDTKAFSPSGISLSAASDYQLTFYDGDIGLVNGTLPPQGKMLNNYLSFSFYNSGYNSTNNGIPSNYDPSAASSIIPSLYTFSSFILFVLLSSTSLYLL
;
A
#
# COMPACT_ATOMS: atom_id res chain seq x y z
N MET A 1 12.43 32.42 10.68
CA MET A 1 11.84 31.10 10.99
C MET A 1 11.11 30.63 9.75
N ILE A 2 11.72 29.73 8.99
CA ILE A 2 11.15 29.18 7.75
C ILE A 2 10.58 27.82 8.13
N LEU A 3 9.26 27.66 7.99
CA LEU A 3 8.62 26.36 8.09
C LEU A 3 8.82 25.66 6.75
N LEU A 4 9.85 24.80 6.65
CA LEU A 4 9.99 23.84 5.56
C LEU A 4 8.98 22.73 5.82
N THR A 5 7.77 22.83 5.25
CA THR A 5 6.89 21.68 5.17
C THR A 5 7.60 20.60 4.35
N PRO A 6 7.86 19.39 4.91
CA PRO A 6 8.48 18.33 4.13
C PRO A 6 7.58 18.00 2.94
N PRO A 7 8.16 17.63 1.78
CA PRO A 7 7.37 17.27 0.60
C PRO A 7 6.40 16.15 0.96
N VAL A 8 5.15 16.31 0.53
CA VAL A 8 4.11 15.29 0.70
C VAL A 8 4.59 14.01 0.01
N MET A 9 5.04 13.04 0.80
CA MET A 9 5.39 11.72 0.29
C MET A 9 4.11 11.11 -0.27
N GLN A 10 4.03 11.01 -1.59
CA GLN A 10 2.93 10.30 -2.23
C GLN A 10 2.97 8.85 -1.75
N VAL A 11 1.98 8.47 -0.96
CA VAL A 11 1.92 7.12 -0.37
C VAL A 11 1.77 6.13 -1.52
N GLN A 12 2.71 5.19 -1.59
CA GLN A 12 2.67 4.09 -2.55
C GLN A 12 1.42 3.24 -2.26
N PRO A 13 0.55 2.98 -3.25
CA PRO A 13 -0.62 2.16 -3.02
C PRO A 13 -0.23 0.72 -2.66
N MET A 14 -1.08 0.10 -1.86
CA MET A 14 -0.93 -1.28 -1.43
C MET A 14 -2.10 -2.11 -1.96
N PHE A 15 -1.80 -3.26 -2.55
CA PHE A 15 -2.80 -4.19 -3.06
C PHE A 15 -2.76 -5.51 -2.28
N GLU A 16 -3.94 -6.07 -2.05
CA GLU A 16 -4.09 -7.35 -1.36
C GLU A 16 -3.87 -8.50 -2.34
N LEU A 17 -3.01 -9.45 -1.96
CA LEU A 17 -2.83 -10.71 -2.69
C LEU A 17 -4.09 -11.57 -2.61
N GLY A 18 -4.47 -12.16 -3.75
CA GLY A 18 -5.65 -13.02 -3.83
C GLY A 18 -6.97 -12.25 -3.86
N SER A 19 -6.91 -10.94 -4.12
CA SER A 19 -8.07 -10.06 -4.26
C SER A 19 -8.27 -9.59 -5.71
N VAL A 20 -9.42 -8.94 -5.96
CA VAL A 20 -9.68 -8.19 -7.20
C VAL A 20 -9.35 -6.72 -6.97
N VAL A 21 -8.32 -6.25 -7.67
CA VAL A 21 -7.86 -4.85 -7.63
C VAL A 21 -8.58 -4.05 -8.71
N LYS A 22 -9.26 -2.97 -8.32
CA LYS A 22 -9.94 -2.07 -9.25
C LYS A 22 -9.01 -0.96 -9.69
N LEU A 23 -8.59 -1.02 -10.95
CA LEU A 23 -7.76 0.01 -11.58
C LEU A 23 -8.64 1.01 -12.32
N SER A 24 -8.29 2.29 -12.20
CA SER A 24 -8.86 3.35 -13.02
C SER A 24 -7.81 4.40 -13.31
N TRP A 25 -7.89 5.02 -14.49
CA TRP A 25 -6.95 6.04 -14.91
C TRP A 25 -7.66 7.14 -15.69
N LYS A 26 -6.95 8.26 -15.88
CA LYS A 26 -7.37 9.38 -16.71
C LYS A 26 -6.20 9.75 -17.60
N TYR A 27 -6.50 10.11 -18.85
CA TYR A 27 -5.49 10.66 -19.73
C TYR A 27 -5.17 12.09 -19.31
N ASP A 28 -3.91 12.47 -19.50
CA ASP A 28 -3.50 13.85 -19.32
C ASP A 28 -4.12 14.76 -20.38
N GLN A 29 -4.03 16.08 -20.16
CA GLN A 29 -4.56 17.07 -21.10
C GLN A 29 -3.75 17.12 -22.41
N SER A 30 -2.53 16.59 -22.42
CA SER A 30 -1.69 16.52 -23.62
C SER A 30 -2.05 15.36 -24.56
N THR A 31 -2.84 14.40 -24.11
CA THR A 31 -3.27 13.24 -24.89
C THR A 31 -4.45 13.64 -25.77
N THR A 32 -4.17 13.98 -27.03
CA THR A 32 -5.18 14.38 -28.02
C THR A 32 -5.81 13.19 -28.74
N SER A 33 -5.13 12.04 -28.76
CA SER A 33 -5.63 10.79 -29.34
C SER A 33 -5.43 9.65 -28.34
N PRO A 34 -6.38 9.47 -27.39
CA PRO A 34 -6.34 8.36 -26.46
C PRO A 34 -6.31 7.01 -27.19
N PRO A 35 -5.65 6.00 -26.62
CA PRO A 35 -5.67 4.66 -27.19
C PRO A 35 -7.08 4.06 -27.18
N GLN A 36 -7.44 3.36 -28.26
CA GLN A 36 -8.64 2.53 -28.33
C GLN A 36 -8.49 1.29 -27.44
N LYS A 37 -7.27 0.80 -27.31
CA LYS A 37 -6.91 -0.36 -26.51
C LYS A 37 -5.74 -0.04 -25.60
N MET A 38 -5.87 -0.36 -24.32
CA MET A 38 -4.78 -0.25 -23.37
C MET A 38 -4.18 -1.62 -23.06
N MET A 39 -2.88 -1.63 -22.79
CA MET A 39 -2.18 -2.78 -22.22
C MET A 39 -1.54 -2.39 -20.89
N ILE A 40 -1.66 -3.27 -19.89
CA ILE A 40 -1.08 -3.08 -18.56
C ILE A 40 -0.13 -4.25 -18.31
N ILE A 41 1.14 -3.91 -18.06
CA ILE A 41 2.19 -4.87 -17.76
C ILE A 41 2.60 -4.73 -16.31
N GLY A 42 2.60 -5.84 -15.59
CA GLY A 42 3.19 -5.93 -14.26
C GLY A 42 4.68 -6.24 -14.37
N THR A 43 5.49 -5.60 -13.53
CA THR A 43 6.91 -5.90 -13.35
C THR A 43 7.18 -6.23 -11.89
N MET A 44 7.89 -7.33 -11.66
CA MET A 44 8.29 -7.76 -10.32
C MET A 44 9.32 -6.80 -9.71
N PRO A 45 9.52 -6.82 -8.38
CA PRO A 45 10.56 -6.04 -7.73
C PRO A 45 11.95 -6.44 -8.22
N ASN A 46 12.84 -5.47 -8.34
CA ASN A 46 14.22 -5.70 -8.77
C ASN A 46 15.09 -6.24 -7.62
N ASN A 47 14.88 -7.51 -7.26
CA ASN A 47 15.70 -8.21 -6.30
C ASN A 47 15.96 -9.67 -6.74
N PRO A 48 17.02 -10.34 -6.24
CA PRO A 48 17.46 -11.65 -6.74
C PRO A 48 16.40 -12.76 -6.74
N ARG A 49 15.34 -12.64 -5.92
CA ARG A 49 14.27 -13.65 -5.85
C ARG A 49 13.30 -13.55 -7.02
N PHE A 50 13.25 -12.40 -7.69
CA PHE A 50 12.32 -12.13 -8.80
C PHE A 50 13.02 -11.81 -10.12
N LEU A 51 14.32 -12.09 -10.23
CA LEU A 51 15.03 -11.96 -11.49
C LEU A 51 14.93 -13.27 -12.28
N ASP A 52 14.69 -13.14 -13.57
CA ASP A 52 14.87 -14.22 -14.54
C ASP A 52 16.35 -14.59 -14.60
N SER A 53 16.68 -15.85 -14.35
CA SER A 53 18.05 -16.35 -14.32
C SER A 53 18.81 -16.20 -15.64
N SER A 54 18.10 -16.12 -16.77
CA SER A 54 18.69 -16.00 -18.10
C SER A 54 19.01 -14.55 -18.48
N THR A 55 18.17 -13.60 -18.05
CA THR A 55 18.31 -12.17 -18.45
C THR A 55 18.80 -11.28 -17.32
N ASN A 56 18.78 -11.77 -16.07
CA ASN A 56 19.03 -11.01 -14.85
C ASN A 56 18.14 -9.76 -14.73
N LYS A 57 16.92 -9.83 -15.28
CA LYS A 57 15.92 -8.77 -15.22
C LYS A 57 14.69 -9.24 -14.44
N PRO A 58 13.93 -8.33 -13.83
CA PRO A 58 12.71 -8.70 -13.13
C PRO A 58 11.71 -9.37 -14.07
N TYR A 59 11.00 -10.40 -13.59
CA TYR A 59 9.91 -11.00 -14.36
C TYR A 59 8.83 -9.95 -14.67
N VAL A 60 8.30 -10.02 -15.89
CA VAL A 60 7.19 -9.21 -16.37
C VAL A 60 6.00 -10.09 -16.70
N TRP A 61 4.79 -9.56 -16.59
CA TRP A 61 3.58 -10.28 -16.99
C TRP A 61 2.49 -9.35 -17.49
N ASN A 62 1.59 -9.92 -18.31
CA ASN A 62 0.42 -9.23 -18.79
C ASN A 62 -0.64 -9.19 -17.68
N VAL A 63 -0.86 -8.02 -17.09
CA VAL A 63 -1.97 -7.80 -16.14
C VAL A 63 -3.29 -7.65 -16.91
N ALA A 64 -3.23 -6.91 -18.03
CA ALA A 64 -4.37 -6.73 -18.91
C ALA A 64 -3.89 -6.47 -20.35
N ILE A 65 -4.59 -7.03 -21.34
CA ILE A 65 -4.35 -6.79 -22.76
C ILE A 65 -5.65 -6.34 -23.43
N ASN A 66 -5.55 -5.44 -24.40
CA ASN A 66 -6.69 -4.95 -25.18
C ASN A 66 -7.84 -4.37 -24.35
N VAL A 67 -7.55 -3.69 -23.24
CA VAL A 67 -8.58 -3.09 -22.40
C VAL A 67 -9.20 -1.91 -23.13
N THR A 68 -10.52 -2.00 -23.39
CA THR A 68 -11.31 -0.90 -23.94
C THR A 68 -11.92 -0.10 -22.78
N GLY A 69 -11.55 1.17 -22.63
CA GLY A 69 -12.04 2.05 -21.56
C GLY A 69 -10.94 2.55 -20.63
N THR A 70 -11.34 3.04 -19.45
CA THR A 70 -10.44 3.66 -18.46
C THR A 70 -10.47 2.99 -17.08
N GLN A 71 -11.04 1.78 -17.03
CA GLN A 71 -11.21 0.99 -15.82
C GLN A 71 -10.93 -0.48 -16.11
N TYR A 72 -10.40 -1.21 -15.12
CA TYR A 72 -10.13 -2.64 -15.23
C TYR A 72 -10.11 -3.31 -13.85
N ASP A 73 -10.78 -4.45 -13.74
CA ASP A 73 -10.77 -5.28 -12.53
C ASP A 73 -9.72 -6.39 -12.70
N TRP A 74 -8.62 -6.27 -11.96
CA TRP A 74 -7.51 -7.23 -12.00
C TRP A 74 -7.63 -8.26 -10.88
N ASP A 75 -7.88 -9.52 -11.24
CA ASP A 75 -7.77 -10.65 -10.33
C ASP A 75 -6.31 -11.06 -10.12
N THR A 76 -5.76 -10.73 -8.95
CA THR A 76 -4.37 -11.01 -8.57
C THR A 76 -4.10 -12.50 -8.33
N LYS A 77 -5.13 -13.34 -8.26
CA LYS A 77 -5.01 -14.80 -8.15
C LYS A 77 -4.90 -15.48 -9.52
N ALA A 78 -5.62 -14.97 -10.51
CA ALA A 78 -5.69 -15.57 -11.84
C ALA A 78 -4.51 -15.16 -12.75
N PHE A 79 -3.97 -13.96 -12.56
CA PHE A 79 -2.97 -13.38 -13.46
C PHE A 79 -1.65 -13.11 -12.73
N SER A 80 -0.79 -14.14 -12.66
CA SER A 80 0.59 -14.06 -12.17
C SER A 80 1.60 -14.36 -13.28
N PRO A 81 2.86 -13.89 -13.17
CA PRO A 81 3.92 -14.25 -14.10
C PRO A 81 4.14 -15.77 -14.18
N SER A 82 4.53 -16.25 -15.36
CA SER A 82 4.84 -17.66 -15.56
C SER A 82 6.11 -18.04 -14.79
N GLY A 83 6.08 -19.16 -14.08
CA GLY A 83 7.24 -19.70 -13.36
C GLY A 83 7.52 -19.08 -11.99
N ILE A 84 6.75 -18.07 -11.55
CA ILE A 84 6.91 -17.46 -10.24
C ILE A 84 5.59 -16.87 -9.70
N SER A 85 5.35 -17.05 -8.40
CA SER A 85 4.14 -16.54 -7.74
C SER A 85 4.31 -15.09 -7.30
N LEU A 86 3.22 -14.33 -7.34
CA LEU A 86 3.12 -13.05 -6.63
C LEU A 86 3.29 -13.28 -5.12
N SER A 87 3.96 -12.34 -4.45
CA SER A 87 4.21 -12.44 -3.00
C SER A 87 4.23 -11.07 -2.34
N ALA A 88 4.09 -11.04 -1.01
CA ALA A 88 4.06 -9.79 -0.27
C ALA A 88 5.46 -9.14 -0.32
N ALA A 89 5.58 -8.07 -1.08
CA ALA A 89 6.80 -7.30 -1.29
C ALA A 89 6.47 -5.90 -1.81
N SER A 90 7.44 -4.99 -1.70
CA SER A 90 7.37 -3.65 -2.27
C SER A 90 8.08 -3.59 -3.63
N ASP A 91 7.92 -2.46 -4.32
CA ASP A 91 8.57 -2.12 -5.59
C ASP A 91 8.08 -2.91 -6.80
N TYR A 92 6.84 -3.40 -6.75
CA TYR A 92 6.16 -3.81 -7.97
C TYR A 92 5.81 -2.59 -8.82
N GLN A 93 5.72 -2.78 -10.12
CA GLN A 93 5.34 -1.71 -11.06
C GLN A 93 4.23 -2.19 -11.99
N LEU A 94 3.20 -1.37 -12.18
CA LEU A 94 2.26 -1.47 -13.30
C LEU A 94 2.63 -0.43 -14.34
N THR A 95 2.99 -0.86 -15.55
CA THR A 95 3.23 0.04 -16.67
C THR A 95 2.05 0.03 -17.62
N PHE A 96 1.54 1.21 -17.93
CA PHE A 96 0.41 1.42 -18.83
C PHE A 96 0.95 1.80 -20.22
N TYR A 97 0.54 1.05 -21.24
CA TYR A 97 0.95 1.21 -22.62
C TYR A 97 -0.24 1.53 -23.52
N ASP A 98 0.04 2.31 -24.57
CA ASP A 98 -0.84 2.44 -25.72
C ASP A 98 -0.84 1.11 -26.51
N GLY A 99 -1.94 0.37 -26.43
CA GLY A 99 -2.08 -0.93 -27.08
C GLY A 99 -2.30 -0.84 -28.59
N ASP A 100 -2.60 0.35 -29.15
CA ASP A 100 -2.73 0.53 -30.60
C ASP A 100 -1.36 0.62 -31.26
N ILE A 101 -0.37 1.15 -30.54
CA ILE A 101 1.01 1.35 -31.03
C ILE A 101 1.92 0.19 -30.57
N GLY A 102 1.57 -0.44 -29.44
CA GLY A 102 2.33 -1.55 -28.86
C GLY A 102 3.60 -1.11 -28.11
N LEU A 103 4.42 -2.10 -27.74
CA LEU A 103 5.70 -1.90 -27.06
C LEU A 103 6.78 -1.45 -28.06
N VAL A 104 6.79 -0.17 -28.43
CA VAL A 104 7.89 0.36 -29.26
C VAL A 104 9.05 0.71 -28.35
N ASN A 105 10.06 -0.15 -28.29
CA ASN A 105 11.28 0.08 -27.51
C ASN A 105 11.99 1.35 -27.99
N GLY A 106 12.00 2.39 -27.14
CA GLY A 106 12.92 3.53 -27.27
C GLY A 106 12.51 4.64 -28.23
N THR A 107 11.34 4.59 -28.86
CA THR A 107 10.83 5.74 -29.62
C THR A 107 9.88 6.54 -28.73
N LEU A 108 10.11 7.84 -28.60
CA LEU A 108 9.14 8.73 -27.96
C LEU A 108 7.79 8.54 -28.67
N PRO A 109 6.68 8.35 -27.93
CA PRO A 109 5.39 8.22 -28.57
C PRO A 109 5.11 9.47 -29.42
N PRO A 110 4.44 9.31 -30.57
CA PRO A 110 4.05 10.45 -31.42
C PRO A 110 3.33 11.53 -30.60
N GLN A 111 3.47 12.79 -30.99
CA GLN A 111 2.83 13.90 -30.28
C GLN A 111 1.32 13.66 -30.14
N GLY A 112 0.80 13.83 -28.92
CA GLY A 112 -0.62 13.63 -28.61
C GLY A 112 -1.02 12.19 -28.28
N LYS A 113 -0.08 11.25 -28.31
CA LYS A 113 -0.26 9.87 -27.83
C LYS A 113 0.16 9.72 -26.38
N MET A 114 -0.32 8.66 -25.74
CA MET A 114 -0.05 8.41 -24.34
C MET A 114 1.44 8.13 -24.11
N LEU A 115 2.06 8.84 -23.16
CA LEU A 115 3.37 8.51 -22.64
C LEU A 115 3.27 7.29 -21.72
N ASN A 116 4.22 6.36 -21.84
CA ASN A 116 4.28 5.21 -20.95
C ASN A 116 4.45 5.71 -19.51
N ASN A 117 3.42 5.48 -18.70
CA ASN A 117 3.43 5.81 -17.28
C ASN A 117 3.49 4.54 -16.46
N TYR A 118 4.09 4.63 -15.28
CA TYR A 118 4.13 3.52 -14.35
C TYR A 118 3.56 3.91 -12.99
N LEU A 119 2.89 2.95 -12.35
CA LEU A 119 2.46 3.02 -10.96
C LEU A 119 3.30 2.03 -10.17
N SER A 120 4.15 2.52 -9.27
CA SER A 120 4.78 1.68 -8.27
C SER A 120 3.77 1.33 -7.17
N PHE A 121 3.79 0.09 -6.69
CA PHE A 121 2.90 -0.39 -5.63
C PHE A 121 3.55 -1.50 -4.80
N SER A 122 2.92 -1.85 -3.68
CA SER A 122 3.32 -2.99 -2.85
C SER A 122 2.19 -4.01 -2.73
N PHE A 123 2.54 -5.28 -2.71
CA PHE A 123 1.61 -6.34 -2.34
C PHE A 123 1.68 -6.62 -0.85
N TYR A 124 0.52 -6.81 -0.22
CA TYR A 124 0.41 -7.33 1.13
C TYR A 124 -0.48 -8.56 1.17
N ASN A 125 -0.31 -9.38 2.20
CA ASN A 125 -1.19 -10.49 2.50
C ASN A 125 -2.15 -10.04 3.61
N SER A 126 -3.46 -10.06 3.35
CA SER A 126 -4.50 -9.71 4.33
C SER A 126 -4.71 -10.78 5.40
N GLY A 127 -3.96 -11.89 5.36
CA GLY A 127 -4.02 -13.08 6.22
C GLY A 127 -3.84 -12.89 7.73
N TYR A 128 -4.17 -11.71 8.27
CA TYR A 128 -4.43 -11.45 9.68
C TYR A 128 -5.70 -12.12 10.23
N ASN A 129 -6.25 -13.16 9.58
CA ASN A 129 -7.06 -14.16 10.30
C ASN A 129 -6.23 -14.98 11.32
N SER A 130 -4.90 -14.80 11.33
CA SER A 130 -3.97 -15.42 12.27
C SER A 130 -3.51 -14.50 13.42
N THR A 131 -4.19 -13.38 13.72
CA THR A 131 -3.86 -12.56 14.91
C THR A 131 -3.95 -13.34 16.23
N ASN A 132 -4.67 -14.46 16.26
CA ASN A 132 -4.77 -15.34 17.44
C ASN A 132 -3.90 -16.60 17.37
N ASN A 133 -3.13 -16.82 16.29
CA ASN A 133 -2.20 -17.95 16.24
C ASN A 133 -0.97 -17.63 17.10
N GLY A 134 -0.93 -18.19 18.31
CA GLY A 134 0.09 -17.91 19.32
C GLY A 134 -0.46 -17.22 20.57
N ILE A 135 -1.72 -16.79 20.55
CA ILE A 135 -2.44 -16.42 21.76
C ILE A 135 -2.88 -17.71 22.45
N PRO A 136 -2.45 -17.98 23.71
CA PRO A 136 -2.92 -19.15 24.44
C PRO A 136 -4.44 -19.22 24.40
N SER A 137 -5.02 -20.41 24.28
CA SER A 137 -6.48 -20.60 24.14
C SER A 137 -7.31 -19.98 25.29
N ASN A 138 -6.65 -19.63 26.40
CA ASN A 138 -7.24 -19.02 27.59
C ASN A 138 -6.79 -17.57 27.82
N TYR A 139 -6.12 -16.94 26.85
CA TYR A 139 -5.72 -15.54 26.93
C TYR A 139 -6.77 -14.67 26.24
N ASP A 140 -7.53 -13.95 27.06
CA ASP A 140 -8.45 -12.92 26.63
C ASP A 140 -7.77 -11.55 26.86
N PRO A 141 -7.34 -10.82 25.81
CA PRO A 141 -6.71 -9.51 25.95
C PRO A 141 -7.66 -8.44 26.51
N SER A 142 -8.98 -8.65 26.44
CA SER A 142 -9.98 -7.80 27.10
C SER A 142 -10.19 -8.13 28.58
N ALA A 143 -9.64 -9.26 29.06
CA ALA A 143 -9.54 -9.61 30.48
C ALA A 143 -8.22 -9.17 31.11
N ALA A 144 -7.28 -8.61 30.33
CA ALA A 144 -6.12 -7.90 30.89
C ALA A 144 -6.68 -6.72 31.70
N SER A 145 -6.67 -6.88 33.02
CA SER A 145 -7.24 -5.97 34.00
C SER A 145 -7.06 -4.52 33.57
N SER A 146 -8.15 -3.86 33.16
CA SER A 146 -8.20 -2.40 33.20
C SER A 146 -7.72 -2.04 34.60
N ILE A 147 -6.65 -1.25 34.71
CA ILE A 147 -6.18 -0.76 36.00
C ILE A 147 -7.37 -0.02 36.59
N ILE A 148 -8.11 -0.67 37.48
CA ILE A 148 -9.19 -0.02 38.23
C ILE A 148 -8.42 0.95 39.13
N PRO A 149 -8.56 2.27 38.94
CA PRO A 149 -7.83 3.23 39.77
C PRO A 149 -8.21 2.94 41.23
N SER A 150 -7.22 2.53 42.02
CA SER A 150 -7.47 2.11 43.39
C SER A 150 -8.06 3.28 44.18
N LEU A 151 -9.06 3.02 45.02
CA LEU A 151 -9.63 4.03 45.93
C LEU A 151 -8.58 4.63 46.88
N TYR A 152 -7.43 3.96 47.06
CA TYR A 152 -6.30 4.42 47.86
C TYR A 152 -5.59 5.65 47.28
N THR A 153 -5.68 5.90 45.97
CA THR A 153 -5.14 7.14 45.36
C THR A 153 -6.01 8.37 45.61
N PHE A 154 -7.30 8.22 45.95
CA PHE A 154 -8.16 9.35 46.34
C PHE A 154 -7.96 9.74 47.82
N SER A 155 -7.66 8.79 48.70
CA SER A 155 -7.46 9.05 50.14
C SER A 155 -6.23 9.91 50.42
N SER A 156 -5.15 9.75 49.67
CA SER A 156 -3.90 10.51 49.86
C SER A 156 -4.00 11.96 49.37
N PHE A 157 -4.91 12.28 48.45
CA PHE A 157 -5.13 13.65 47.99
C PHE A 157 -5.92 14.50 49.01
N ILE A 158 -6.90 13.89 49.70
CA ILE A 158 -7.72 14.58 50.71
C ILE A 158 -6.91 14.91 51.98
N LEU A 159 -6.00 14.02 52.38
CA LEU A 159 -5.16 14.26 53.57
C LEU A 159 -4.18 15.44 53.36
N PHE A 160 -3.64 15.62 52.14
CA PHE A 160 -2.76 16.74 51.81
C PHE A 160 -3.48 18.09 51.80
N VAL A 161 -4.73 18.13 51.32
CA VAL A 161 -5.53 19.37 51.32
C VAL A 161 -5.89 19.78 52.76
N LEU A 162 -6.25 18.82 53.63
CA LEU A 162 -6.58 19.12 55.03
C LEU A 162 -5.37 19.62 55.83
N LEU A 163 -4.19 19.02 55.67
CA LEU A 163 -2.97 19.44 56.37
C LEU A 163 -2.43 20.81 55.92
N SER A 164 -2.68 21.21 54.66
CA SER A 164 -2.26 22.53 54.16
C SER A 164 -3.14 23.68 54.66
N SER A 165 -4.38 23.39 55.11
CA SER A 165 -5.32 24.40 55.61
C SER A 165 -5.12 24.78 57.08
N THR A 166 -4.35 24.02 57.86
CA THR A 166 -4.12 24.28 59.29
C THR A 166 -2.91 25.17 59.59
N SER A 167 -2.07 25.50 58.59
CA SER A 167 -0.91 26.38 58.79
C SER A 167 -1.21 27.88 58.70
N LEU A 168 -2.49 28.29 58.57
CA LEU A 168 -2.87 29.71 58.52
C LEU A 168 -3.39 30.30 59.85
N TYR A 169 -3.39 29.53 60.96
CA TYR A 169 -3.97 29.96 62.25
C TYR A 169 -3.05 29.76 63.46
N LEU A 170 -1.75 30.02 63.33
CA LEU A 170 -0.84 30.18 64.47
C LEU A 170 0.04 31.41 64.25
N LEU A 171 -0.56 32.56 64.58
CA LEU A 171 0.07 33.80 65.03
C LEU A 171 -0.20 33.88 66.54
#